data_AF-A0A1S8BAC8-F1
#
_entry.id   AF-A0A1S8BAC8-F1
#
_cell.length_a   1.000
_cell.length_b   1.000
_cell.length_c   1.000
_cell.angle_alpha   90.00
_cell.angle_beta   90.00
_cell.angle_gamma   90.00
#
_symmetry.space_group_name_H-M   'P 1'
#
loop_
_entity.id
_entity.type
_entity.pdbx_description
1 polymer ?
#
loop_
_entity_poly.entity_id
_entity_poly.type
_entity_poly.pdbx_seq_one_letter_code
_entity_poly.pdbx_strand_id
1 'polypeptide(L)'
;MISRLKGWTDQYLESLQTVPGMVSIGENSLEALQNRISGYLQQQESYGSSTPSPWPFVKLVKTFFDSPILEQDIVLVDLPGTSDVNQTRVRASLQFLNNVDYVGVVSKVERVETDANTHRYLIDAFRRKRGANVLLVATGSEVCQG
;
A
#
# COMPACT_ATOMS: atom_id res chain seq x y z
N MET A 1 -15.15 -1.50 -30.10
CA MET A 1 -15.45 -1.47 -28.64
C MET A 1 -14.24 -1.03 -27.83
N ILE A 2 -13.05 -1.65 -28.02
CA ILE A 2 -11.80 -1.29 -27.33
C ILE A 2 -11.35 0.17 -27.57
N SER A 3 -11.54 0.71 -28.79
CA SER A 3 -11.18 2.10 -29.12
C SER A 3 -11.96 3.15 -28.33
N ARG A 4 -13.24 2.89 -28.03
CA ARG A 4 -14.09 3.79 -27.22
C ARG A 4 -13.69 3.75 -25.74
N LEU A 5 -13.36 2.56 -25.23
CA LEU A 5 -12.87 2.40 -23.86
C LEU A 5 -11.55 3.17 -23.65
N LYS A 6 -10.61 3.02 -24.59
CA LYS A 6 -9.34 3.77 -24.56
C LYS A 6 -9.57 5.29 -24.55
N GLY A 7 -10.45 5.79 -25.43
CA GLY A 7 -10.75 7.22 -25.48
C GLY A 7 -11.36 7.75 -24.17
N TRP A 8 -12.23 6.98 -23.52
CA TRP A 8 -12.79 7.34 -22.22
C TRP A 8 -11.73 7.32 -21.11
N THR A 9 -10.83 6.33 -21.12
CA THR A 9 -9.72 6.26 -20.16
C THR A 9 -8.75 7.43 -20.33
N ASP A 10 -8.38 7.78 -21.56
CA ASP A 10 -7.49 8.90 -21.85
C ASP A 10 -8.10 10.22 -21.36
N GLN A 11 -9.40 10.47 -21.66
CA GLN A 11 -10.14 11.64 -21.18
C GLN A 11 -10.22 11.72 -19.64
N TYR A 12 -10.46 10.59 -18.99
CA TYR A 12 -10.50 10.53 -17.53
C TYR A 12 -9.12 10.80 -16.91
N LEU A 13 -8.04 10.25 -17.47
CA LEU A 13 -6.67 10.51 -16.99
C LEU A 13 -6.24 11.97 -17.22
N GLU A 14 -6.68 12.59 -18.31
CA GLU A 14 -6.50 14.03 -18.55
C GLU A 14 -7.23 14.86 -17.50
N SER A 15 -8.45 14.47 -17.11
CA SER A 15 -9.22 15.18 -16.05
C SER A 15 -8.51 15.19 -14.69
N LEU A 16 -7.65 14.21 -14.42
CA LEU A 16 -6.87 14.10 -13.18
C LEU A 16 -5.61 14.99 -13.21
N GLN A 17 -5.42 15.79 -14.26
CA GLN A 17 -4.26 16.68 -14.45
C GLN A 17 -2.93 15.90 -14.35
N THR A 18 -2.92 14.69 -14.91
CA THR A 18 -1.72 13.85 -14.90
C THR A 18 -0.61 14.50 -15.74
N VAL A 19 0.55 14.71 -15.12
CA VAL A 19 1.77 15.18 -15.79
C VAL A 19 2.70 13.98 -15.89
N PRO A 20 3.31 13.74 -17.05
CA PRO A 20 3.24 12.45 -17.77
C PRO A 20 3.01 11.20 -16.86
N GLY A 21 1.75 10.92 -16.52
CA GLY A 21 1.34 9.73 -15.75
C GLY A 21 1.52 9.81 -14.23
N MET A 22 1.82 10.99 -13.68
CA MET A 22 1.98 11.26 -12.26
C MET A 22 1.02 12.36 -11.81
N VAL A 23 0.36 12.15 -10.66
CA VAL A 23 -0.42 13.16 -9.95
C VAL A 23 0.38 13.56 -8.71
N SER A 24 0.70 14.84 -8.58
CA SER A 24 1.41 15.37 -7.40
C SER A 24 0.41 16.02 -6.45
N ILE A 25 0.36 15.55 -5.21
CA ILE A 25 -0.56 16.04 -4.19
C ILE A 25 0.26 16.58 -3.01
N GLY A 26 0.31 17.92 -2.86
CA GLY A 26 0.81 18.58 -1.65
C GLY A 26 -0.33 19.10 -0.77
N GLU A 27 -0.27 18.77 0.52
CA GLU A 27 -1.16 19.28 1.58
C GLU A 27 -0.32 19.62 2.81
N ASN A 28 -0.81 20.52 3.66
CA ASN A 28 -0.12 20.97 4.88
C ASN A 28 -0.61 20.28 6.17
N SER A 29 -1.59 19.38 6.07
CA SER A 29 -2.08 18.59 7.19
C SER A 29 -2.29 17.13 6.78
N LEU A 30 -2.08 16.23 7.74
CA LEU A 30 -2.26 14.79 7.52
C LEU A 30 -3.71 14.46 7.13
N GLU A 31 -4.69 15.12 7.75
CA GLU A 31 -6.11 14.91 7.47
C GLU A 31 -6.48 15.34 6.05
N ALA A 32 -6.03 16.52 5.61
CA ALA A 32 -6.25 16.96 4.24
C ALA A 32 -5.57 16.04 3.23
N LEU A 33 -4.34 15.59 3.54
CA LEU A 33 -3.61 14.64 2.70
C LEU A 33 -4.34 13.30 2.58
N GLN A 34 -4.79 12.74 3.70
CA GLN A 34 -5.53 11.49 3.74
C GLN A 34 -6.82 11.59 2.94
N ASN A 35 -7.58 12.67 3.12
CA ASN A 35 -8.82 12.91 2.39
C ASN A 35 -8.57 12.98 0.88
N ARG A 36 -7.50 13.65 0.45
CA ARG A 36 -7.17 13.83 -0.97
C ARG A 36 -6.59 12.58 -1.63
N ILE A 37 -5.87 11.75 -0.87
CA ILE A 37 -5.26 10.51 -1.39
C ILE A 37 -6.24 9.32 -1.31
N SER A 38 -7.26 9.36 -0.46
CA SER A 38 -8.19 8.24 -0.21
C SER A 38 -8.79 7.61 -1.49
N GLY A 39 -9.25 8.42 -2.44
CA GLY A 39 -9.80 7.95 -3.72
C GLY A 39 -8.79 7.26 -4.65
N TYR A 40 -7.49 7.46 -4.42
CA TYR A 40 -6.41 6.77 -5.14
C TYR A 40 -5.99 5.45 -4.47
N LEU A 41 -6.33 5.25 -3.19
CA LEU A 41 -5.95 4.05 -2.43
C LEU A 41 -7.00 2.94 -2.50
N GLN A 42 -8.28 3.32 -2.56
CA GLN A 42 -9.39 2.37 -2.50
C GLN A 42 -10.61 2.85 -3.30
N GLN A 43 -11.51 1.92 -3.58
CA GLN A 43 -12.80 2.25 -4.16
C GLN A 43 -13.61 3.08 -3.17
N GLN A 44 -14.06 4.26 -3.61
CA GLN A 44 -14.97 5.08 -2.84
C GLN A 44 -16.37 4.92 -3.42
N GLU A 45 -17.26 4.27 -2.68
CA GLU A 45 -18.68 4.21 -3.05
C GLU A 45 -19.34 5.53 -2.69
N SER A 46 -19.37 6.49 -3.62
CA SER A 46 -20.29 7.61 -3.51
C SER A 46 -21.63 7.22 -4.12
N TYR A 47 -22.59 6.86 -3.27
CA TYR A 47 -24.00 6.78 -3.65
C TYR A 47 -24.43 8.12 -4.27
N GLY A 48 -24.58 8.16 -5.60
CA GLY A 48 -25.08 9.31 -6.35
C GLY A 48 -24.02 10.19 -7.04
N SER A 49 -22.72 9.94 -6.86
CA SER A 49 -21.67 10.59 -7.67
C SER A 49 -21.19 9.60 -8.74
N SER A 50 -21.31 9.97 -10.01
CA SER A 50 -20.88 9.11 -11.13
C SER A 50 -19.37 9.14 -11.39
N THR A 51 -18.58 9.81 -10.54
CA THR A 51 -17.14 9.86 -10.71
C THR A 51 -16.53 8.53 -10.29
N PRO A 52 -15.95 7.77 -11.23
CA PRO A 52 -15.25 6.55 -10.88
C PRO A 52 -14.03 6.90 -10.04
N SER A 53 -13.65 6.02 -9.11
CA SER A 53 -12.42 6.18 -8.35
C SER A 53 -11.20 5.83 -9.20
N PRO A 54 -10.11 6.62 -9.14
CA PRO A 54 -8.92 6.39 -9.98
C PRO A 54 -8.06 5.21 -9.55
N TRP A 55 -8.28 4.63 -8.35
CA TRP A 55 -7.47 3.56 -7.76
C TRP A 55 -7.10 2.38 -8.69
N PRO A 56 -7.93 1.90 -9.65
CA PRO A 56 -7.55 0.77 -10.51
C PRO A 56 -6.38 1.09 -11.45
N PHE A 57 -6.13 2.37 -11.73
CA PHE A 57 -5.04 2.83 -12.59
C PHE A 57 -3.78 3.20 -11.80
N VAL A 58 -3.85 3.21 -10.47
CA VAL A 58 -2.75 3.61 -9.60
C VAL A 58 -1.80 2.43 -9.41
N LYS A 59 -0.57 2.57 -9.93
CA LYS A 59 0.48 1.58 -9.74
C LYS A 59 1.21 1.72 -8.41
N LEU A 60 1.46 2.96 -7.98
CA LEU A 60 2.26 3.29 -6.82
C LEU A 60 1.85 4.66 -6.28
N VAL A 61 1.70 4.76 -4.96
CA VAL A 61 1.56 6.03 -4.25
C VAL A 61 2.84 6.22 -3.44
N LYS A 62 3.50 7.36 -3.64
CA LYS A 62 4.67 7.77 -2.84
C LYS A 62 4.28 8.98 -2.01
N THR A 63 4.42 8.86 -0.69
CA THR A 63 4.21 9.96 0.25
C THR A 63 5.55 10.39 0.82
N PHE A 64 5.72 11.71 0.96
CA PHE A 64 6.91 12.32 1.55
C PHE A 64 6.46 13.10 2.78
N PHE A 65 7.17 12.92 3.88
CA PHE A 65 6.90 13.60 5.15
C PHE A 65 8.21 14.15 5.69
N ASP A 66 8.15 15.35 6.25
CA ASP A 66 9.26 15.92 7.02
C ASP A 66 9.31 15.23 8.39
N SER A 67 9.95 14.07 8.43
CA SER A 67 10.10 13.23 9.62
C SER A 67 11.58 12.92 9.84
N PRO A 68 12.12 13.12 11.06
CA PRO A 68 13.52 12.84 11.38
C PRO A 68 13.95 11.39 11.06
N ILE A 69 13.00 10.45 11.06
CA ILE A 69 13.27 9.04 10.74
C ILE A 69 13.45 8.86 9.23
N LEU A 70 12.67 9.55 8.41
CA LEU A 70 12.75 9.43 6.94
C LEU A 70 13.92 10.22 6.36
N GLU A 71 14.40 11.26 7.06
CA GLU A 71 15.60 12.02 6.71
C GLU A 71 16.88 11.18 6.67
N GLN A 72 16.88 10.01 7.32
CA GLN A 72 18.03 9.09 7.37
C GLN A 72 18.08 8.13 6.16
N ASP A 73 17.55 8.53 5.00
CA ASP A 73 17.38 7.70 3.80
C ASP A 73 16.55 6.42 4.05
N ILE A 74 15.66 6.44 5.05
CA ILE A 74 14.77 5.33 5.37
C ILE A 74 13.49 5.44 4.54
N VAL A 75 13.20 4.39 3.75
CA VAL A 75 11.95 4.28 3.00
C VAL A 75 11.06 3.22 3.64
N LEU A 76 9.90 3.64 4.15
CA LEU A 76 8.87 2.73 4.63
C LEU A 76 7.92 2.38 3.48
N VAL A 77 7.70 1.08 3.27
CA VAL A 77 6.80 0.58 2.24
C VAL A 77 5.66 -0.18 2.92
N ASP A 78 4.44 0.34 2.78
CA ASP A 78 3.25 -0.41 3.15
C ASP A 78 2.86 -1.33 1.99
N LEU A 79 2.88 -2.64 2.25
CA LEU A 79 2.55 -3.66 1.27
C LEU A 79 1.12 -4.14 1.53
N PRO A 80 0.24 -4.17 0.53
CA PRO A 80 -1.12 -4.67 0.70
C PRO A 80 -1.10 -6.11 1.22
N GLY A 81 -1.85 -6.34 2.29
CA GLY A 81 -2.07 -7.67 2.84
C GLY A 81 -2.80 -8.57 1.84
N THR A 82 -2.72 -9.88 2.04
CA THR A 82 -3.31 -10.89 1.15
C THR A 82 -4.84 -10.94 1.11
N SER A 83 -5.50 -10.06 1.83
CA SER A 83 -6.92 -9.78 1.74
C SER A 83 -7.27 -8.84 0.57
N ASP A 84 -6.28 -8.32 -0.16
CA ASP A 84 -6.52 -7.50 -1.35
C ASP A 84 -7.04 -8.35 -2.52
N VAL A 85 -8.25 -8.04 -2.97
CA VAL A 85 -8.96 -8.72 -4.07
C VAL A 85 -8.22 -8.56 -5.41
N ASN A 86 -7.36 -7.53 -5.53
CA ASN A 86 -6.66 -7.24 -6.77
C ASN A 86 -5.34 -8.01 -6.90
N GLN A 87 -5.37 -9.14 -7.63
CA GLN A 87 -4.20 -9.98 -7.90
C GLN A 87 -3.02 -9.22 -8.55
N THR A 88 -3.29 -8.13 -9.28
CA THR A 88 -2.24 -7.28 -9.86
C THR A 88 -1.45 -6.55 -8.77
N ARG A 89 -2.12 -6.09 -7.71
CA ARG A 89 -1.47 -5.45 -6.55
C ARG A 89 -0.65 -6.44 -5.75
N VAL A 90 -1.16 -7.66 -5.57
CA VAL A 90 -0.40 -8.74 -4.93
C VAL A 90 0.90 -9.02 -5.70
N ARG A 91 0.85 -9.14 -7.03
CA ARG A 91 2.05 -9.36 -7.87
C ARG A 91 3.04 -8.19 -7.80
N ALA A 92 2.56 -6.95 -7.85
CA ALA A 92 3.42 -5.78 -7.71
C ALA A 92 4.15 -5.79 -6.35
N SER A 93 3.43 -6.10 -5.28
CA SER A 93 3.96 -6.17 -3.91
C SER A 93 5.01 -7.27 -3.75
N LEU A 94 4.80 -8.42 -4.38
CA LEU A 94 5.78 -9.50 -4.41
C LEU A 94 7.07 -9.10 -5.15
N GLN A 95 6.99 -8.29 -6.20
CA GLN A 95 8.18 -7.76 -6.87
C GLN A 95 8.95 -6.78 -5.97
N PHE A 96 8.25 -5.93 -5.22
CA PHE A 96 8.88 -5.03 -4.25
C PHE A 96 9.60 -5.79 -3.13
N LEU A 97 9.01 -6.87 -2.61
CA LEU A 97 9.63 -7.70 -1.56
C LEU A 97 11.01 -8.28 -1.93
N ASN A 98 11.29 -8.45 -3.22
CA ASN A 98 12.62 -8.91 -3.66
C ASN A 98 13.69 -7.83 -3.48
N ASN A 99 13.34 -6.55 -3.64
CA ASN A 99 14.27 -5.43 -3.67
C ASN A 99 14.41 -4.68 -2.33
N VAL A 100 13.59 -4.96 -1.33
CA VAL A 100 13.69 -4.32 0.00
C VAL A 100 14.87 -4.86 0.82
N ASP A 101 15.55 -4.01 1.59
CA ASP A 101 16.67 -4.45 2.44
C ASP A 101 16.19 -5.27 3.65
N TYR A 102 15.10 -4.81 4.27
CA TYR A 102 14.49 -5.41 5.46
C TYR A 102 13.00 -5.70 5.23
N VAL A 103 12.50 -6.77 5.83
CA VAL A 103 11.08 -7.15 5.78
C VAL A 103 10.54 -7.26 7.21
N GLY A 104 9.55 -6.43 7.53
CA GLY A 104 8.79 -6.53 8.78
C GLY A 104 7.48 -7.30 8.58
N VAL A 105 7.27 -8.36 9.35
CA VAL A 105 5.97 -9.04 9.46
C VAL A 105 5.30 -8.55 10.73
N VAL A 106 4.16 -7.87 10.59
CA VAL A 106 3.41 -7.31 11.71
C VAL A 106 2.21 -8.22 12.01
N SER A 107 2.04 -8.63 13.27
CA SER A 107 0.89 -9.43 13.70
C SER A 107 0.53 -9.14 15.15
N LYS A 108 -0.74 -9.37 15.53
CA LYS A 108 -1.16 -9.21 16.93
C LYS A 108 -0.53 -10.31 17.79
N VAL A 109 -0.05 -9.97 18.98
CA VAL A 109 0.60 -10.90 19.91
C VAL A 109 -0.25 -12.14 20.21
N GLU A 110 -1.57 -11.99 20.38
CA GLU A 110 -2.52 -13.10 20.57
C GLU A 110 -2.61 -14.06 19.38
N ARG A 111 -2.27 -13.57 18.19
CA ARG A 111 -2.41 -14.29 16.91
C ARG A 111 -1.09 -14.73 16.32
N VAL A 112 0.05 -14.30 16.86
CA VAL A 112 1.38 -14.68 16.37
C VAL A 112 1.56 -16.20 16.37
N GLU A 113 1.02 -16.89 17.38
CA GLU A 113 1.11 -18.35 17.47
C GLU A 113 0.04 -19.07 16.62
N THR A 114 -1.19 -18.51 16.56
CA THR A 114 -2.37 -19.21 16.02
C THR A 114 -2.64 -18.90 14.54
N ASP A 115 -2.19 -17.75 14.03
CA ASP A 115 -2.45 -17.35 12.64
C ASP A 115 -1.49 -18.02 11.67
N ALA A 116 -2.01 -19.05 10.99
CA ALA A 116 -1.31 -19.75 9.92
C ALA A 116 -0.82 -18.80 8.80
N ASN A 117 -1.49 -17.67 8.58
CA ASN A 117 -1.06 -16.70 7.57
C ASN A 117 0.18 -15.93 8.01
N THR A 118 0.21 -15.41 9.25
CA THR A 118 1.40 -14.78 9.86
C THR A 118 2.61 -15.72 9.79
N HIS A 119 2.43 -16.98 10.20
CA HIS A 119 3.49 -17.97 10.13
C HIS A 119 4.00 -18.18 8.69
N ARG A 120 3.08 -18.32 7.73
CA ARG A 120 3.44 -18.45 6.31
C ARG A 120 4.20 -17.22 5.80
N TYR A 121 3.78 -16.00 6.12
CA TYR A 121 4.49 -14.79 5.70
C TYR A 121 5.89 -14.71 6.29
N LEU A 122 6.05 -15.07 7.56
CA LEU A 122 7.34 -15.08 8.23
C LEU A 122 8.30 -16.09 7.57
N ILE A 123 7.85 -17.31 7.35
CA ILE A 123 8.65 -18.35 6.67
C ILE A 123 8.99 -17.93 5.24
N ASP A 124 8.03 -17.38 4.50
CA ASP A 124 8.24 -16.92 3.14
C ASP A 124 9.23 -15.74 3.08
N ALA A 125 9.14 -14.78 4.00
CA ALA A 125 10.09 -13.68 4.12
C ALA A 125 11.49 -14.20 4.49
N PHE A 126 11.58 -15.12 5.45
CA PHE A 126 12.82 -15.75 5.90
C PHE A 126 13.53 -16.47 4.76
N ARG A 127 12.78 -17.26 3.96
CA ARG A 127 13.30 -17.95 2.78
C ARG A 127 13.82 -16.98 1.72
N ARG A 128 13.11 -15.87 1.47
CA ARG A 128 13.52 -14.87 0.49
C ARG A 128 14.77 -14.09 0.91
N LYS A 129 14.90 -13.73 2.19
CA LYS A 129 16.02 -12.91 2.71
C LYS A 129 17.14 -13.70 3.37
N ARG A 130 17.09 -15.03 3.34
CA ARG A 130 18.08 -15.93 3.99
C ARG A 130 18.28 -15.59 5.48
N GLY A 131 17.21 -15.15 6.14
CA GLY A 131 17.11 -15.01 7.59
C GLY A 131 17.72 -13.78 8.26
N ALA A 132 18.65 -13.05 7.64
CA ALA A 132 19.33 -11.93 8.32
C ALA A 132 18.48 -10.66 8.48
N ASN A 133 17.56 -10.40 7.55
CA ASN A 133 16.89 -9.10 7.42
C ASN A 133 15.35 -9.20 7.58
N VAL A 134 14.88 -10.08 8.46
CA VAL A 134 13.45 -10.28 8.72
C VAL A 134 13.15 -9.97 10.18
N LEU A 135 12.18 -9.10 10.41
CA LEU A 135 11.71 -8.69 11.74
C LEU A 135 10.26 -9.14 11.93
N LEU A 136 9.96 -9.79 13.06
CA LEU A 136 8.58 -10.02 13.51
C LEU A 136 8.22 -8.93 14.52
N VAL A 137 7.16 -8.18 14.23
CA VAL A 137 6.63 -7.14 15.12
C VAL A 137 5.30 -7.63 15.68
N ALA A 138 5.31 -7.99 16.97
CA ALA A 138 4.10 -8.33 17.70
C ALA A 138 3.44 -7.05 18.24
N THR A 139 2.24 -6.73 17.76
CA THR A 139 1.46 -5.57 18.21
C THR A 139 0.37 -5.98 19.20
N GLY A 140 -0.16 -5.05 20.00
CA GLY A 140 -1.18 -5.37 21.00
C GLY A 140 -0.64 -5.88 22.33
N SER A 141 0.61 -5.56 22.67
CA SER A 141 1.26 -6.01 23.92
C SER A 141 0.54 -5.56 25.18
N GLU A 142 -0.23 -4.48 25.11
CA GLU A 142 -1.07 -3.95 26.18
C GLU A 142 -2.14 -4.94 26.64
N VAL A 143 -2.57 -5.86 25.76
CA VAL A 143 -3.60 -6.86 26.08
C VAL A 143 -3.02 -8.07 26.83
N CYS A 144 -1.69 -8.26 26.79
CA CYS A 144 -1.01 -9.36 27.45
C CYS A 144 -0.64 -9.11 28.92
N GLN A 145 -0.96 -7.95 29.49
CA GLN A 145 -0.71 -7.64 30.91
C GLN A 145 -1.88 -8.04 31.84
N GLY A 146 -2.71 -9.01 31.43
CA GLY A 146 -3.83 -9.54 32.21
C GLY A 146 -3.49 -10.77 33.03
#